data_AF-A0A3B3WWG4-F1
#
_entry.id   AF-A0A3B3WWG4-F1
#
_cell.length_a   1.000
_cell.length_b   1.000
_cell.length_c   1.000
_cell.angle_alpha   90.00
_cell.angle_beta   90.00
_cell.angle_gamma   90.00
#
_symmetry.space_group_name_H-M   'P 1'
#
loop_
_entity.id
_entity.type
_entity.pdbx_description
1 polymer ?
#
loop_
_entity_poly.entity_id
_entity_poly.type
_entity_poly.pdbx_seq_one_letter_code
_entity_poly.pdbx_strand_id
1 'polypeptide(L)' 'LLKIKSYFKRCKGNECLKLCWNGCGEKESLLHMWWYCPDVKLFWNQIVKAASIMLSINLIVCPAICLLSNRAADFHT' A
#
# COMPACT_ATOMS: atom_id res chain seq x y z
N LEU A 1 4.89 -21.73 -4.75
CA LEU A 1 3.93 -21.97 -3.65
C LEU A 1 4.17 -20.94 -2.54
N LEU A 2 3.78 -19.68 -2.78
CA LEU A 2 3.86 -18.64 -1.76
C LEU A 2 2.85 -18.97 -0.67
N LYS A 3 3.31 -19.13 0.56
CA LYS A 3 2.45 -19.30 1.74
C LYS A 3 1.67 -18.00 1.96
N ILE A 4 0.52 -17.89 1.29
CA ILE A 4 -0.54 -16.92 1.63
C ILE A 4 -1.21 -17.44 2.91
N LYS A 5 -0.47 -17.45 4.02
CA LYS A 5 -1.05 -17.71 5.33
C LYS A 5 -0.87 -16.43 6.16
N SER A 6 -2.03 -15.85 6.47
CA SER A 6 -2.31 -14.98 7.62
C SER A 6 -1.68 -13.58 7.67
N TYR A 7 -1.81 -12.77 6.61
CA TYR A 7 -1.68 -11.30 6.76
C TYR A 7 -2.97 -10.64 7.26
N PHE A 8 -4.13 -11.29 7.10
CA PHE A 8 -5.39 -10.82 7.68
C PHE A 8 -5.57 -11.43 9.08
N LYS A 9 -5.01 -10.77 10.11
CA LYS A 9 -5.43 -11.01 11.49
C LYS A 9 -6.83 -10.43 11.62
N ARG A 10 -7.86 -11.26 11.37
CA ARG A 10 -9.27 -10.87 11.43
C ARG A 10 -9.62 -10.43 12.85
N CYS A 11 -9.60 -9.13 13.10
CA CYS A 11 -10.16 -8.59 14.32
C CYS A 11 -11.65 -8.90 14.43
N LYS A 12 -12.11 -9.28 15.62
CA LYS A 12 -13.52 -9.48 15.92
C LYS A 12 -14.09 -8.21 16.56
N GLY A 13 -15.14 -7.64 15.96
CA GLY A 13 -15.90 -6.52 16.53
C GLY A 13 -15.52 -5.12 16.02
N ASN A 14 -16.17 -4.10 16.58
CA ASN A 14 -16.13 -2.71 16.10
C ASN A 14 -14.84 -1.94 16.49
N GLU A 15 -13.98 -2.53 17.33
CA GLU A 15 -12.74 -1.90 17.82
C GLU A 15 -11.60 -1.88 16.79
N CYS A 16 -11.70 -2.70 15.74
CA CYS A 16 -10.71 -2.78 14.67
C CYS A 16 -11.15 -2.05 13.38
N LEU A 17 -12.11 -1.14 13.52
CA LEU A 17 -12.33 -0.02 12.59
C LEU A 17 -11.53 1.23 13.00
N LYS A 18 -10.63 1.08 13.99
CA LYS A 18 -9.68 2.13 14.40
C LYS A 18 -8.22 1.69 14.37
N LEU A 19 -7.88 0.45 14.01
CA LEU A 19 -6.50 -0.06 13.85
C LEU A 19 -6.18 -0.61 12.45
N CYS A 20 -4.97 -0.34 11.95
CA CYS A 20 -4.50 -0.81 10.63
C CYS A 20 -4.74 -2.32 10.40
N TRP A 21 -5.32 -2.68 9.25
CA TRP A 21 -5.68 -4.07 8.91
C TRP A 21 -4.48 -4.99 8.70
N ASN A 22 -3.30 -4.42 8.46
CA ASN A 22 -2.04 -5.17 8.40
C ASN A 22 -1.51 -5.52 9.81
N GLY A 23 -2.16 -5.03 10.88
CA GLY A 23 -1.80 -5.38 12.25
C GLY A 23 -0.59 -4.63 12.81
N CYS A 24 -0.18 -3.52 12.20
CA CYS A 24 0.95 -2.70 12.67
C CYS A 24 0.63 -1.87 13.93
N GLY A 25 -0.63 -1.83 14.37
CA GLY A 25 -1.07 -1.14 15.59
C GLY A 25 -1.36 0.36 15.44
N GLU A 26 -1.12 0.95 14.26
CA GLU A 26 -1.39 2.36 13.97
C GLU A 26 -2.87 2.66 13.74
N LYS A 27 -3.28 3.89 14.07
CA LYS A 27 -4.68 4.33 13.99
C LYS A 27 -5.13 4.57 12.54
N GLU A 28 -6.34 4.13 12.23
CA GLU A 28 -6.82 4.02 10.84
C GLU A 28 -6.95 5.35 10.09
N SER A 29 -6.16 5.47 9.03
CA SER A 29 -6.56 6.20 7.82
C SER A 29 -6.40 5.25 6.63
N LEU A 30 -7.26 5.37 5.62
CA LEU A 30 -7.15 4.58 4.38
C LEU A 30 -5.75 4.73 3.74
N LEU A 31 -5.20 5.95 3.80
CA LEU A 31 -3.87 6.25 3.30
C LEU A 31 -2.77 5.55 4.10
N HIS A 32 -2.95 5.39 5.42
CA HIS A 32 -2.04 4.56 6.20
C HIS A 32 -2.09 3.10 5.74
N MET A 33 -3.29 2.52 5.62
CA MET A 33 -3.43 1.12 5.23
C MET A 33 -2.86 0.81 3.84
N TRP A 34 -3.01 1.75 2.90
CA TRP A 34 -2.61 1.56 1.51
C TRP A 34 -1.21 2.04 1.18
N TRP A 35 -0.60 2.89 2.01
CA TRP A 35 0.70 3.49 1.70
C TRP A 35 1.67 3.53 2.89
N TYR A 36 1.29 4.16 4.00
CA TYR A 36 2.25 4.42 5.08
C TYR A 36 2.52 3.22 5.98
N CYS A 37 1.67 2.20 5.96
CA CYS A 37 1.88 0.97 6.72
C CYS A 37 3.22 0.32 6.29
N PRO A 38 4.12 -0.04 7.24
CA PRO A 38 5.44 -0.58 6.92
C PRO A 38 5.41 -1.77 5.96
N ASP A 39 4.49 -2.71 6.19
CA ASP A 39 4.32 -3.89 5.34
C ASP A 39 3.90 -3.54 3.92
N VAL A 40 3.02 -2.55 3.79
CA VAL A 40 2.49 -2.12 2.49
C VAL A 40 3.50 -1.26 1.74
N LYS A 41 4.30 -0.47 2.45
CA LYS A 41 5.45 0.24 1.87
C LYS A 41 6.49 -0.73 1.30
N LEU A 42 6.79 -1.81 2.01
CA LEU A 42 7.68 -2.87 1.51
C LEU A 42 7.10 -3.56 0.26
N PHE A 43 5.79 -3.83 0.26
CA PHE A 43 5.08 -4.38 -0.89
C PHE A 43 5.16 -3.46 -2.12
N TRP A 44 4.85 -2.17 -1.97
CA TRP A 44 4.91 -1.21 -3.07
C TRP A 44 6.32 -1.02 -3.62
N ASN A 45 7.35 -1.03 -2.77
CA ASN A 45 8.74 -0.99 -3.25
C ASN A 45 9.08 -2.18 -4.16
N GLN A 46 8.59 -3.37 -3.83
CA GLN A 46 8.81 -4.56 -4.67
C GLN A 46 8.04 -4.46 -5.99
N ILE A 47 6.78 -4.02 -5.95
CA ILE A 47 5.96 -3.81 -7.15
C ILE A 47 6.58 -2.76 -8.07
N VAL A 48 6.96 -1.61 -7.53
CA VAL A 48 7.52 -0.50 -8.33
C VAL A 48 8.85 -0.92 -8.95
N LYS A 49 9.70 -1.65 -8.21
CA LYS A 49 10.93 -2.21 -8.77
C LYS A 49 10.65 -3.19 -9.91
N ALA A 50 9.71 -4.12 -9.72
CA ALA A 50 9.33 -5.08 -10.76
C ALA A 50 8.75 -4.38 -11.99
N ALA A 51 7.81 -3.45 -11.80
CA ALA A 51 7.20 -2.67 -12.86
C ALA A 51 8.22 -1.81 -13.62
N SER A 52 9.17 -1.18 -12.93
CA SER A 52 10.25 -0.40 -13.53
C SER A 52 11.09 -1.24 -14.48
N ILE A 53 11.42 -2.48 -14.07
CA ILE A 53 12.19 -3.42 -14.89
C ILE A 53 11.36 -3.87 -16.11
N MET A 54 10.10 -4.25 -15.88
CA MET A 54 9.22 -4.76 -16.95
C MET A 54 8.91 -3.70 -18.03
N LEU A 55 8.82 -2.43 -17.62
CA LEU A 55 8.46 -1.32 -18.50
C LEU A 55 9.69 -0.53 -18.99
N SER A 56 10.90 -0.86 -18.53
CA SER A 56 12.13 -0.11 -18.80
C SER A 56 12.04 1.41 -18.49
N ILE A 57 11.28 1.77 -17.44
CA ILE A 57 11.12 3.16 -16.96
C ILE A 57 11.51 3.27 -15.49
N ASN A 58 11.87 4.46 -15.03
CA ASN A 58 12.09 4.72 -13.60
C ASN A 58 10.79 5.22 -12.95
N LEU A 59 10.05 4.33 -12.29
CA LEU A 59 8.83 4.70 -11.56
C LEU A 59 9.16 5.26 -10.18
N ILE A 60 8.66 6.46 -9.89
CA ILE A 60 8.83 7.12 -8.60
C ILE A 60 7.80 6.56 -7.60
N VAL A 61 8.26 5.98 -6.50
CA VAL A 61 7.38 5.47 -5.43
C VAL A 61 6.68 6.66 -4.72
N CYS A 62 5.43 6.95 -5.09
CA CYS A 62 4.61 7.98 -4.44
C CYS A 62 3.17 7.49 -4.15
N PRO A 63 2.50 7.99 -3.10
CA PRO A 63 1.16 7.51 -2.72
C PRO A 63 0.13 7.65 -3.84
N ALA A 64 0.37 8.59 -4.75
CA ALA A 64 -0.40 8.78 -5.95
C ALA A 64 -0.42 7.57 -6.89
N ILE A 65 0.60 6.69 -6.85
CA ILE A 65 0.57 5.40 -7.59
C ILE A 65 -0.61 4.53 -7.15
N CYS A 66 -1.01 4.60 -5.88
CA CYS A 66 -2.16 3.85 -5.37
C CYS A 66 -3.50 4.46 -5.80
N LEU A 67 -3.50 5.73 -6.20
CA LEU A 67 -4.68 6.43 -6.64
C LEU A 67 -4.84 6.20 -8.15
N LEU A 68 -5.54 5.12 -8.50
CA LEU A 68 -5.91 4.75 -9.88
C LEU A 68 -6.69 5.85 -10.66
N SER A 69 -6.96 6.99 -10.03
CA SER A 69 -7.79 8.08 -10.57
C SER A 69 -7.00 9.32 -11.01
N ASN A 70 -5.69 9.38 -10.85
CA ASN A 70 -4.92 10.59 -11.20
C ASN A 70 -4.08 10.34 -12.46
N ARG A 71 -4.30 11.16 -13.49
CA ARG A 71 -3.44 11.15 -14.67
C ARG A 71 -2.12 11.81 -14.27
N ALA A 72 -1.01 11.35 -14.85
CA ALA A 72 0.32 11.91 -14.60
C ALA A 72 0.42 13.44 -14.85
N ALA A 73 -0.58 14.04 -15.50
CA ALA A 73 -0.71 15.49 -15.71
C ALA A 73 -1.11 16.28 -14.45
N ASP A 74 -1.61 15.64 -13.40
CA ASP A 74 -2.26 16.33 -12.28
C ASP A 74 -1.27 16.77 -11.16
N PHE A 75 0.04 16.53 -11.32
CA PHE A 75 1.08 16.89 -10.34
C PHE A 75 1.72 18.28 -10.58
N HIS A 76 1.22 19.03 -11.56
CA HIS A 76 1.58 20.43 -11.78
C HIS A 76 0.44 21.36 -11.36
N THR A 77 0.18 21.50 -10.06
CA THR A 77 -0.44 22.72 -9.49
C THR A 77 -0.14 22.83 -8.00
#